data_AF-C7CFL0-F1
#
_entry.id   AF-C7CFL0-F1
#
_cell.length_a   1.000
_cell.length_b   1.000
_cell.length_c   1.000
_cell.angle_alpha   90.00
_cell.angle_beta   90.00
_cell.angle_gamma   90.00
#
_symmetry.space_group_name_H-M   'P 1'
#
loop_
_entity.id
_entity.type
_entity.pdbx_description
1 polymer ?
#
loop_
_entity_poly.entity_id
_entity_poly.type
_entity_poly.pdbx_seq_one_letter_code
_entity_poly.pdbx_strand_id
1 'polypeptide(L)'
;MLDRSRTIRTRRGRALVFAAVLLAGTGPATTAFAGDAAAAPEVGIVTVEPRPVTLIKELPGRVTPMRIAEVRPRVSGIIVERAFQQGSVVKKGEVLYRIDPLPFEVELESAKALTPSRRPGPPPRPGDRLCPGERLMRPGPPSACWPLS
;
A
#
# COMPACT_ATOMS: atom_id res chain seq x y z
N MET A 1 -57.33 -69.29 110.66
CA MET A 1 -58.41 -69.26 109.65
C MET A 1 -58.25 -67.99 108.84
N LEU A 2 -57.90 -68.12 107.56
CA LEU A 2 -57.43 -67.03 106.69
C LEU A 2 -58.54 -66.00 106.41
N ASP A 3 -58.28 -64.73 106.72
CA ASP A 3 -59.05 -63.60 106.17
C ASP A 3 -58.58 -63.34 104.72
N ARG A 4 -59.07 -64.18 103.80
CA ARG A 4 -58.87 -64.13 102.34
C ARG A 4 -59.49 -62.88 101.70
N SER A 5 -60.17 -62.02 102.48
CA SER A 5 -60.93 -60.86 101.99
C SER A 5 -60.12 -59.57 101.87
N ARG A 6 -58.98 -59.44 102.58
CA ARG A 6 -58.16 -58.20 102.56
C ARG A 6 -57.25 -58.04 101.34
N THR A 7 -56.90 -59.13 100.66
CA THR A 7 -55.96 -59.13 99.51
C THR A 7 -56.60 -58.81 98.17
N ILE A 8 -57.93 -58.92 98.04
CA ILE A 8 -58.66 -58.63 96.79
C ILE A 8 -58.89 -57.13 96.62
N ARG A 9 -59.10 -56.39 97.73
CA ARG A 9 -59.36 -54.94 97.71
C ARG A 9 -58.12 -54.11 97.35
N THR A 10 -56.93 -54.57 97.74
CA THR A 10 -55.65 -53.87 97.47
C THR A 10 -55.11 -54.10 96.04
N ARG A 11 -55.48 -55.21 95.38
CA ARG A 11 -55.09 -55.48 93.98
C ARG A 11 -55.90 -54.67 92.97
N ARG A 12 -57.19 -54.41 93.23
CA ARG A 12 -58.04 -53.58 92.34
C ARG A 12 -57.62 -52.11 92.34
N GLY A 13 -57.17 -51.57 93.47
CA GLY A 13 -56.68 -50.19 93.57
C GLY A 13 -55.38 -49.94 92.80
N ARG A 14 -54.44 -50.90 92.80
CA ARG A 14 -53.16 -50.77 92.08
C ARG A 14 -53.31 -50.84 90.56
N ALA A 15 -54.27 -51.60 90.04
CA ALA A 15 -54.53 -51.70 88.60
C ALA A 15 -55.09 -50.41 88.00
N LEU A 16 -55.93 -49.69 88.75
CA LEU A 16 -56.51 -48.40 88.32
C LEU A 16 -55.46 -47.27 88.24
N VAL A 17 -54.48 -47.26 89.15
CA VAL A 17 -53.41 -46.24 89.12
C VAL A 17 -52.45 -46.47 87.95
N PHE A 18 -52.15 -47.72 87.59
CA PHE A 18 -51.27 -48.03 86.46
C PHE A 18 -51.89 -47.69 85.10
N ALA A 19 -53.21 -47.85 84.95
CA ALA A 19 -53.93 -47.48 83.72
C ALA A 19 -54.02 -45.96 83.51
N ALA A 20 -54.09 -45.17 84.59
CA ALA A 20 -54.14 -43.71 84.50
C ALA A 20 -52.81 -43.07 84.05
N VAL A 21 -51.67 -43.71 84.35
CA VAL A 21 -50.34 -43.20 83.93
C VAL A 21 -50.07 -43.43 82.45
N LEU A 22 -50.63 -44.47 81.83
CA LEU A 22 -50.44 -44.76 80.41
C LEU A 22 -51.26 -43.87 79.46
N LEU A 23 -52.33 -43.23 79.94
CA LEU A 23 -53.20 -42.38 79.11
C LEU A 23 -52.79 -40.90 79.07
N ALA A 24 -51.79 -40.47 79.84
CA ALA A 24 -51.37 -39.06 79.92
C ALA A 24 -50.20 -38.69 78.98
N GLY A 25 -49.78 -39.60 78.08
CA GLY A 25 -48.55 -39.47 77.28
C GLY A 25 -48.69 -39.12 75.79
N THR A 26 -49.89 -38.94 75.22
CA THR A 26 -50.06 -38.69 73.77
C THR A 26 -50.37 -37.23 73.47
N GLY A 27 -49.36 -36.44 73.09
CA GLY A 27 -49.50 -35.09 72.54
C GLY A 27 -49.48 -35.07 71.01
N PRO A 28 -50.06 -34.06 70.33
CA PRO A 28 -50.02 -33.95 68.88
C PRO A 28 -48.75 -33.23 68.39
N ALA A 29 -47.86 -33.96 67.69
CA ALA A 29 -46.75 -33.38 66.93
C ALA A 29 -47.26 -32.98 65.53
N THR A 30 -47.30 -31.69 65.23
CA THR A 30 -47.55 -31.17 63.88
C THR A 30 -46.21 -31.04 63.16
N THR A 31 -46.03 -31.76 62.06
CA THR A 31 -44.85 -31.70 61.19
C THR A 31 -45.18 -30.83 59.98
N ALA A 32 -44.65 -29.60 59.96
CA ALA A 32 -44.67 -28.75 58.77
C ALA A 32 -43.47 -29.10 57.88
N PHE A 33 -43.74 -29.63 56.69
CA PHE A 33 -42.74 -29.79 55.63
C PHE A 33 -42.59 -28.46 54.89
N ALA A 34 -41.45 -27.78 55.06
CA ALA A 34 -41.02 -26.70 54.18
C ALA A 34 -40.40 -27.31 52.92
N GLY A 35 -40.95 -26.99 51.74
CA GLY A 35 -40.34 -27.33 50.46
C GLY A 35 -39.16 -26.40 50.17
N ASP A 36 -37.99 -26.98 49.91
CA ASP A 36 -36.83 -26.27 49.39
C ASP A 36 -37.15 -25.76 47.97
N ALA A 37 -37.26 -24.45 47.82
CA ALA A 37 -37.30 -23.83 46.50
C ALA A 37 -35.88 -23.85 45.93
N ALA A 38 -35.62 -24.75 44.98
CA ALA A 38 -34.36 -24.79 44.25
C ALA A 38 -34.07 -23.40 43.64
N ALA A 39 -33.00 -22.75 44.11
CA ALA A 39 -32.58 -21.45 43.63
C ALA A 39 -32.30 -21.51 42.12
N ALA A 40 -32.90 -20.59 41.36
CA ALA A 40 -32.69 -20.50 39.92
C ALA A 40 -31.20 -20.26 39.62
N PRO A 41 -30.61 -20.94 38.63
CA PRO A 41 -29.19 -20.78 38.33
C PRO A 41 -28.92 -19.35 37.88
N GLU A 42 -28.00 -18.67 38.58
CA GLU A 42 -27.58 -17.33 38.21
C GLU A 42 -26.78 -17.35 36.90
N VAL A 43 -27.17 -16.52 35.96
CA VAL A 43 -26.48 -16.35 34.68
C VAL A 43 -25.91 -14.95 34.56
N GLY A 44 -24.66 -14.86 34.11
CA GLY A 44 -24.02 -13.58 33.81
C GLY A 44 -24.55 -13.00 32.51
N ILE A 45 -25.08 -11.78 32.56
CA ILE A 45 -25.45 -11.00 31.38
C ILE A 45 -24.42 -9.90 31.14
N VAL A 46 -24.07 -9.71 29.86
CA VAL A 46 -23.26 -8.57 29.41
C VAL A 46 -24.08 -7.82 28.36
N THR A 47 -24.39 -6.56 28.65
CA THR A 47 -25.09 -5.68 27.71
C THR A 47 -24.05 -5.01 26.81
N VAL A 48 -24.14 -5.23 25.51
CA VAL A 48 -23.21 -4.67 24.52
C VAL A 48 -23.87 -3.48 23.83
N GLU A 49 -23.19 -2.34 23.80
CA GLU A 49 -23.63 -1.15 23.07
C GLU A 49 -22.93 -1.06 21.70
N PRO A 50 -23.64 -0.71 20.62
CA PRO A 50 -23.04 -0.54 19.31
C PRO A 50 -22.15 0.70 19.28
N ARG A 51 -20.85 0.49 19.06
CA ARG A 51 -19.88 1.57 18.85
C ARG A 51 -19.19 1.40 17.50
N PRO A 52 -18.95 2.49 16.75
CA PRO A 52 -18.16 2.39 15.52
C PRO A 52 -16.74 1.95 15.85
N VAL A 53 -16.26 0.92 15.15
CA VAL A 53 -14.89 0.40 15.24
C VAL A 53 -14.24 0.57 13.88
N THR A 54 -13.10 1.26 13.84
CA THR A 54 -12.29 1.39 12.62
C THR A 54 -11.41 0.16 12.46
N LEU A 55 -11.55 -0.55 11.33
CA LEU A 55 -10.65 -1.63 10.97
C LEU A 55 -9.46 -1.05 10.20
N ILE A 56 -8.29 -1.03 10.83
CA ILE A 56 -7.04 -0.64 10.19
C ILE A 56 -6.42 -1.90 9.59
N LYS A 57 -6.14 -1.87 8.28
CA LYS A 57 -5.45 -2.95 7.58
C LYS A 57 -4.12 -2.44 7.07
N GLU A 58 -3.04 -2.92 7.65
CA GLU A 58 -1.69 -2.62 7.19
C GLU A 58 -1.37 -3.49 5.98
N LEU A 59 -1.10 -2.84 4.86
CA LEU A 59 -0.74 -3.50 3.60
C LEU A 59 0.65 -3.02 3.20
N PRO A 60 1.59 -3.92 2.87
CA PRO A 60 2.89 -3.51 2.40
C PRO A 60 2.76 -2.83 1.04
N GLY A 61 3.33 -1.63 0.92
CA GLY A 61 3.43 -0.89 -0.33
C GLY A 61 4.90 -0.57 -0.63
N ARG A 62 5.23 -0.45 -1.92
CA ARG A 62 6.52 0.10 -2.35
C ARG A 62 6.29 1.49 -2.93
N VAL A 63 7.15 2.44 -2.56
CA VAL A 63 7.12 3.79 -3.13
C VAL A 63 8.00 3.81 -4.37
N THR A 64 7.48 4.34 -5.47
CA THR A 64 8.23 4.59 -6.69
C THR A 64 8.46 6.09 -6.87
N PRO A 65 9.62 6.50 -7.41
CA PRO A 65 9.86 7.90 -7.72
C PRO A 65 8.90 8.40 -8.81
N MET A 66 8.43 9.64 -8.69
CA MET A 66 7.54 10.25 -9.70
C MET A 66 8.19 10.37 -11.07
N ARG A 67 9.52 10.52 -11.12
CA ARG A 67 10.31 10.62 -12.35
C ARG A 67 11.61 9.85 -12.20
N ILE A 68 11.90 8.99 -13.17
CA ILE A 68 13.18 8.30 -13.31
C ILE A 68 13.81 8.83 -14.58
N ALA A 69 15.04 9.34 -14.48
CA ALA A 69 15.79 9.82 -15.63
C ALA A 69 17.02 8.93 -15.81
N GLU A 70 16.96 8.03 -16.78
CA GLU A 70 18.12 7.26 -17.21
C GLU A 70 18.92 8.08 -18.23
N VAL A 71 20.16 8.41 -17.89
CA VAL A 71 21.04 9.16 -18.79
C VAL A 71 21.71 8.18 -19.73
N ARG A 72 21.31 8.20 -21.00
CA ARG A 72 21.92 7.42 -22.08
C ARG A 72 22.65 8.34 -23.05
N PRO A 73 23.92 8.04 -23.40
CA PRO A 73 24.61 8.81 -24.42
C PRO A 73 23.90 8.62 -25.76
N ARG A 74 23.71 9.71 -26.51
CA ARG A 74 23.13 9.67 -27.86
C ARG A 74 24.14 9.30 -28.94
N VAL A 75 25.42 9.53 -28.65
CA VAL A 75 26.55 9.32 -29.54
C VAL A 75 27.58 8.44 -28.85
N SER A 76 28.31 7.64 -29.63
CA SER A 76 29.44 6.85 -29.15
C SER A 76 30.68 7.72 -28.95
N GLY A 77 31.49 7.40 -27.95
CA GLY A 77 32.75 8.11 -27.70
C GLY A 77 33.31 7.81 -26.33
N ILE A 78 34.52 8.32 -26.07
CA ILE A 78 35.19 8.19 -24.78
C ILE A 78 34.72 9.32 -23.86
N ILE A 79 34.47 8.97 -22.60
CA ILE A 79 34.14 9.97 -21.56
C ILE A 79 35.44 10.62 -21.10
N VAL A 80 35.57 11.93 -21.33
CA VAL A 80 36.74 12.73 -20.96
C VAL A 80 36.61 13.20 -19.51
N GLU A 81 35.42 13.64 -19.12
CA GLU A 81 35.18 14.25 -17.81
C GLU A 81 33.77 13.96 -17.29
N ARG A 82 33.67 13.78 -15.98
CA ARG A 82 32.40 13.80 -15.23
C ARG A 82 32.28 15.14 -14.50
N ALA A 83 31.36 15.98 -14.96
CA ALA A 83 31.24 17.38 -14.53
C ALA A 83 30.27 17.60 -13.36
N PHE A 84 29.88 16.55 -12.62
CA PHE A 84 28.97 16.64 -11.49
C PHE A 84 29.45 15.83 -10.28
N GLN A 85 28.95 16.21 -9.10
CA GLN A 85 29.20 15.49 -7.85
C GLN A 85 28.13 14.41 -7.62
N GLN A 86 28.57 13.21 -7.27
CA GLN A 86 27.65 12.10 -7.02
C GLN A 86 26.75 12.40 -5.81
N GLY A 87 25.45 12.15 -5.95
CA GLY A 87 24.46 12.41 -4.91
C GLY A 87 23.97 13.86 -4.83
N SER A 88 24.52 14.77 -5.64
CA SER A 88 24.03 16.14 -5.76
C SER A 88 22.76 16.25 -6.62
N VAL A 89 21.99 17.31 -6.40
CA VAL A 89 20.81 17.63 -7.22
C VAL A 89 21.26 18.34 -8.50
N VAL A 90 20.96 17.74 -9.65
CA VAL A 90 21.30 18.29 -10.98
C VAL A 90 20.09 18.96 -11.62
N LYS A 91 20.32 20.05 -12.34
CA LYS A 91 19.27 20.78 -13.07
C LYS A 91 19.14 20.30 -14.51
N LYS A 92 17.98 20.56 -15.13
CA LYS A 92 17.78 20.27 -16.55
C LYS A 92 18.76 21.09 -17.39
N GLY A 93 19.48 20.41 -18.29
CA GLY A 93 20.43 21.04 -19.21
C GLY A 93 21.84 21.21 -18.64
N GLU A 94 22.07 20.81 -17.39
CA GLU A 94 23.40 20.79 -16.81
C GLU A 94 24.27 19.71 -17.46
N VAL A 95 25.55 20.01 -17.68
CA VAL A 95 26.48 19.07 -18.31
C VAL A 95 26.86 18.01 -17.30
N LEU A 96 26.50 16.76 -17.57
CA LEU A 96 26.83 15.63 -16.71
C LEU A 96 28.15 14.97 -17.12
N TYR A 97 28.31 14.76 -18.43
CA TYR A 97 29.48 14.10 -19.00
C TYR A 97 29.96 14.85 -20.23
N ARG A 98 31.29 14.97 -20.37
CA ARG A 98 31.93 15.44 -21.60
C ARG A 98 32.44 14.23 -22.38
N ILE A 99 31.95 14.09 -23.61
CA ILE A 99 32.44 13.09 -24.57
C ILE A 99 33.50 13.77 -25.43
N ASP A 100 34.54 13.04 -25.82
CA ASP A 100 35.60 13.54 -26.69
C ASP A 100 35.02 14.18 -27.97
N PRO A 101 35.26 15.49 -28.21
CA PRO A 101 34.70 16.19 -29.35
C PRO A 101 35.48 15.96 -30.65
N LEU A 102 36.74 15.50 -30.59
CA LEU A 102 37.64 15.45 -31.74
C LEU A 102 37.03 14.79 -33.01
N PRO A 103 36.43 13.59 -32.94
CA PRO A 103 35.83 12.98 -34.13
C PRO A 103 34.66 13.78 -34.69
N PHE A 104 33.89 14.44 -33.82
CA PHE A 104 32.72 15.24 -34.22
C PHE A 104 33.13 16.60 -34.79
N GLU A 105 34.23 17.18 -34.31
CA GLU A 105 34.79 18.42 -34.86
C GLU A 105 35.30 18.22 -36.28
N VAL A 106 36.03 17.13 -36.54
CA VAL A 106 36.50 16.78 -37.89
C VAL A 106 35.32 16.56 -38.85
N GLU A 107 34.29 15.84 -38.41
CA GLU A 107 33.08 15.60 -39.22
C GLU A 107 32.34 16.93 -39.51
N LEU A 108 32.22 17.80 -38.52
CA LEU A 108 31.62 19.13 -38.66
C LEU A 108 32.39 20.02 -39.64
N GLU A 109 33.71 20.01 -39.60
CA GLU A 109 34.55 20.74 -40.56
C GLU A 109 34.36 20.21 -41.97
N SER A 110 34.28 18.88 -42.14
CA SER A 110 34.03 18.26 -43.44
C SER A 110 32.65 18.65 -44.01
N ALA A 111 31.61 18.69 -43.17
CA ALA A 111 30.25 19.07 -43.56
C ALA A 111 30.16 20.57 -43.91
N LYS A 112 30.89 21.42 -43.18
CA LYS A 112 31.00 22.85 -43.48
C LYS A 112 31.69 23.10 -44.82
N ALA A 113 32.74 22.35 -45.13
CA ALA A 113 33.42 22.44 -46.43
C ALA A 113 32.56 21.95 -47.60
N LEU A 114 31.72 20.94 -47.35
CA LEU A 114 30.81 20.38 -48.35
C LEU A 114 29.58 21.25 -48.61
N THR A 115 29.20 22.10 -47.65
CA THR A 115 28.14 23.09 -47.89
C THR A 115 28.66 24.02 -48.99
N PRO A 116 28.01 24.08 -50.17
CA PRO A 116 28.46 24.94 -51.23
C PRO A 116 28.38 26.37 -50.70
N SER A 117 29.53 26.89 -50.27
CA SER A 117 29.66 28.31 -49.98
C SER A 117 29.14 28.96 -51.25
N ARG A 118 28.04 29.70 -51.13
CA ARG A 118 27.49 30.48 -52.25
C ARG A 118 28.46 31.63 -52.48
N ARG A 119 29.68 31.27 -52.87
CA ARG A 119 30.72 32.18 -53.27
C ARG A 119 30.25 32.66 -54.63
N PRO A 120 30.02 33.97 -54.79
CA PRO A 120 29.78 34.49 -56.12
C PRO A 120 30.90 33.97 -57.01
N GLY A 121 30.52 33.39 -58.15
CA GLY A 121 31.49 32.95 -59.15
C GLY A 121 32.40 34.11 -59.53
N PRO A 122 33.60 33.82 -60.07
CA PRO A 122 34.48 34.86 -60.54
C PRO A 122 33.73 35.79 -61.50
N PRO A 123 33.99 37.12 -61.47
CA PRO A 123 33.34 38.04 -62.39
C PRO A 123 33.63 37.61 -63.84
N PRO A 124 32.69 37.84 -64.77
CA PRO A 124 32.90 37.53 -66.18
C PRO A 124 34.15 38.23 -66.70
N ARG A 125 34.88 37.59 -67.61
CA ARG A 125 36.11 38.19 -68.15
C ARG A 125 35.73 39.35 -69.07
N PRO A 126 36.58 40.39 -69.17
CA PRO A 126 36.40 41.43 -70.17
C PRO A 126 36.36 40.80 -71.58
N GLY A 127 35.22 40.91 -72.28
CA GLY A 127 35.01 40.36 -73.63
C GLY A 127 33.90 39.33 -73.75
N ASP A 128 33.45 38.74 -72.64
CA ASP A 128 32.35 37.76 -72.64
C ASP A 128 31.00 38.50 -72.81
N ARG A 129 30.43 38.47 -74.03
CA ARG A 129 29.06 38.96 -74.28
C ARG A 129 28.06 37.92 -73.80
N LEU A 130 27.38 38.19 -72.69
CA LEU A 130 26.23 37.39 -72.24
C LEU A 130 25.11 37.49 -73.28
N CYS A 131 24.66 36.35 -73.80
CA CYS A 131 23.59 36.27 -74.79
C CYS A 131 22.28 36.92 -74.27
N PRO A 132 21.67 37.85 -75.00
CA PRO A 132 20.35 38.37 -74.65
C PRO A 132 19.30 37.28 -74.88
N GLY A 133 18.92 36.55 -73.83
CA GLY A 133 17.83 35.56 -73.90
C GLY A 133 18.01 34.30 -73.03
N GLU A 134 19.22 34.00 -72.55
CA GLU A 134 19.49 32.77 -71.78
C GLU A 134 19.05 32.82 -70.30
N ARG A 135 18.40 33.91 -69.86
CA ARG A 135 18.17 34.15 -68.43
C ARG A 135 17.00 33.38 -67.80
N LEU A 136 16.26 32.53 -68.52
CA LEU A 136 15.01 32.01 -67.94
C LEU A 136 14.82 30.51 -67.72
N MET A 137 15.58 29.58 -68.30
CA MET A 137 15.16 28.18 -68.14
C MET A 137 16.23 27.10 -68.33
N ARG A 138 17.40 27.17 -67.66
CA ARG A 138 18.26 25.99 -67.58
C ARG A 138 19.20 25.95 -66.36
N PRO A 139 19.16 24.88 -65.53
CA PRO A 139 20.24 24.56 -64.60
C PRO A 139 21.31 23.79 -65.37
N GLY A 140 22.17 24.50 -66.08
CA GLY A 140 23.31 23.92 -66.81
C GLY A 140 24.46 24.92 -66.89
N PRO A 141 25.72 24.46 -67.04
CA PRO A 141 26.85 25.36 -67.25
C PRO A 141 26.60 26.19 -68.54
N PRO A 142 27.05 27.45 -68.60
CA PRO A 142 26.83 28.30 -69.76
C PRO A 142 27.44 27.62 -71.00
N SER A 143 26.59 27.27 -71.98
CA SER A 143 27.06 26.72 -73.25
C SER A 143 27.80 27.82 -74.01
N ALA A 144 29.12 27.68 -74.14
CA ALA A 144 29.92 28.54 -74.99
C ALA A 144 29.50 28.33 -76.45
N CYS A 145 28.76 29.28 -77.03
CA CYS A 145 28.58 29.36 -78.47
C CYS A 145 29.90 29.84 -79.08
N TRP A 146 30.63 28.92 -79.70
CA TRP A 146 31.73 29.26 -80.61
C TRP A 146 31.18 30.12 -81.76
N PRO A 147 31.97 31.07 -82.30
CA PRO A 147 31.56 31.80 -83.48
C PRO A 147 31.41 30.81 -84.63
N LEU A 148 30.18 30.63 -85.13
CA LEU A 148 29.97 29.99 -86.43
C LEU A 148 30.68 30.86 -87.47
N SER A 149 31.72 30.30 -88.09
CA SER A 149 32.27 30.77 -89.36
C SER A 149 31.53 30.14 -90.52
#